data_AF-A0A022QSQ6-F1
#
_entry.id   AF-A0A022QSQ6-F1
#
_cell.length_a   1.000
_cell.length_b   1.000
_cell.length_c   1.000
_cell.angle_alpha   90.00
_cell.angle_beta   90.00
_cell.angle_gamma   90.00
#
_symmetry.space_group_name_H-M   'P 1'
#
loop_
_entity.id
_entity.type
_entity.pdbx_description
1 polymer ?
#
loop_
_entity_poly.entity_id
_entity_poly.type
_entity_poly.pdbx_seq_one_letter_code
_entity_poly.pdbx_strand_id
1 'polypeptide(L)'
;KKKEAIGNGPPIPPPLPEEFKKTIQEIGKGRNISEEAEMKLVIQKGLFETDLAAGNNRLSIPFTRVRDHGFLTEEEARFLTTRDRNNKMKFKDVTIIEPSLRREKVKLSRWDMRKGNDKNTCSNYVINGKWRHIVERNRLEPGDVVQLWSFRINQELHFALVKLPGNK
;
A
#
# COMPACT_ATOMS: atom_id res chain seq x y z
N LYS A 1 20.75 20.36 10.37
CA LYS A 1 19.48 20.59 9.64
C LYS A 1 18.39 19.76 10.31
N LYS A 2 17.40 20.39 10.98
CA LYS A 2 16.24 19.67 11.51
C LYS A 2 15.51 19.03 10.32
N LYS A 3 15.31 17.72 10.33
CA LYS A 3 14.41 17.06 9.37
C LYS A 3 13.01 17.60 9.69
N GLU A 4 12.43 18.38 8.78
CA GLU A 4 11.00 18.66 8.87
C GLU A 4 10.28 17.31 8.90
N ALA A 5 9.40 17.13 9.88
CA ALA A 5 8.65 15.90 10.00
C ALA A 5 7.70 15.84 8.80
N ILE A 6 7.92 14.87 7.91
CA ILE A 6 7.00 14.60 6.81
C ILE A 6 5.61 14.38 7.39
N GLY A 7 4.69 15.28 7.05
CA GLY A 7 3.30 15.23 7.53
C GLY A 7 2.60 14.00 6.99
N ASN A 8 1.73 13.39 7.81
CA ASN A 8 0.92 12.23 7.38
C ASN A 8 -0.43 12.65 6.81
N GLY A 9 -0.57 13.90 6.34
CA GLY A 9 -1.85 14.46 5.91
C GLY A 9 -2.76 14.90 7.06
N PRO A 10 -4.04 15.20 6.76
CA PRO A 10 -5.00 15.65 7.76
C PRO A 10 -5.26 14.58 8.84
N PRO A 11 -5.58 14.99 10.09
CA PRO A 11 -5.83 14.05 11.20
C PRO A 11 -6.99 13.08 10.90
N ILE A 12 -8.04 13.60 10.27
CA ILE A 12 -9.16 12.83 9.72
C ILE A 12 -8.87 12.61 8.25
N PRO A 13 -8.62 11.37 7.80
CA PRO A 13 -8.42 11.08 6.38
C PRO A 13 -9.68 11.39 5.58
N PRO A 14 -9.53 12.02 4.41
CA PRO A 14 -10.59 12.04 3.41
C PRO A 14 -11.02 10.62 3.04
N PRO A 15 -12.31 10.40 2.70
CA PRO A 15 -12.78 9.13 2.18
C PRO A 15 -12.15 8.83 0.80
N LEU A 16 -12.30 7.59 0.33
CA LEU A 16 -11.87 7.20 -1.01
C LEU A 16 -12.55 8.08 -2.07
N PRO A 17 -11.80 8.76 -2.97
CA PRO A 17 -12.40 9.66 -3.96
C PRO A 17 -13.34 8.94 -4.93
N GLU A 18 -14.36 9.67 -5.40
CA GLU A 18 -15.44 9.12 -6.23
C GLU A 18 -14.93 8.54 -7.56
N GLU A 19 -13.88 9.12 -8.13
CA GLU A 19 -13.21 8.61 -9.35
C GLU A 19 -12.59 7.22 -9.14
N PHE A 20 -12.04 6.93 -7.96
CA PHE A 20 -11.55 5.61 -7.62
C PHE A 20 -12.70 4.64 -7.44
N LYS A 21 -13.79 5.04 -6.78
CA LYS A 21 -14.98 4.19 -6.62
C LYS A 21 -15.56 3.80 -7.98
N LYS A 22 -15.72 4.76 -8.90
CA LYS A 22 -16.15 4.50 -10.28
C LYS A 22 -15.21 3.52 -10.99
N THR A 23 -13.90 3.74 -10.89
CA THR A 23 -12.89 2.85 -11.48
C THR A 23 -12.98 1.43 -10.91
N ILE A 24 -13.16 1.28 -9.59
CA ILE A 24 -13.35 -0.02 -8.93
C ILE A 24 -14.61 -0.72 -9.45
N GLN A 25 -15.73 0.01 -9.55
CA GLN A 25 -16.99 -0.51 -10.09
C GLN A 25 -16.86 -0.96 -11.55
N GLU A 26 -16.13 -0.20 -12.38
CA GLU A 26 -15.86 -0.57 -13.77
C GLU A 26 -15.00 -1.83 -13.88
N ILE A 27 -13.95 -1.95 -13.06
CA ILE A 27 -13.06 -3.13 -13.04
C ILE A 27 -13.81 -4.37 -12.58
N GLY A 28 -14.67 -4.23 -11.58
CA GLY A 28 -15.46 -5.31 -11.01
C GLY A 28 -16.80 -5.54 -11.68
N LYS A 29 -17.10 -4.89 -12.81
CA LYS A 29 -18.38 -5.05 -13.50
C LYS A 29 -18.64 -6.53 -13.82
N GLY A 30 -19.80 -7.04 -13.36
CA GLY A 30 -20.17 -8.45 -13.50
C GLY A 30 -19.43 -9.40 -12.54
N ARG A 31 -18.80 -8.86 -11.48
CA ARG A 31 -18.10 -9.59 -10.43
C ARG A 31 -18.61 -9.10 -9.07
N ASN A 32 -18.34 -9.88 -8.02
CA ASN A 32 -18.67 -9.50 -6.65
C ASN A 32 -17.62 -8.51 -6.15
N ILE A 33 -18.00 -7.25 -5.95
CA ILE A 33 -17.13 -6.21 -5.39
C ILE A 33 -17.49 -6.05 -3.92
N SER A 34 -16.48 -5.88 -3.06
CA SER A 34 -16.70 -5.51 -1.66
C SER A 34 -17.54 -4.24 -1.56
N GLU A 35 -18.45 -4.19 -0.60
CA GLU A 35 -19.23 -2.99 -0.33
C GLU A 35 -18.32 -1.81 0.04
N GLU A 36 -18.79 -0.57 -0.11
CA GLU A 36 -17.99 0.60 0.25
C GLU A 36 -17.55 0.56 1.72
N ALA A 37 -18.40 0.04 2.61
CA ALA A 37 -18.11 -0.16 4.03
C ALA A 37 -16.97 -1.16 4.29
N GLU A 38 -16.70 -2.05 3.34
CA GLU A 38 -15.63 -3.06 3.41
C GLU A 38 -14.32 -2.56 2.78
N MET A 39 -14.33 -1.40 2.12
CA MET A 39 -13.11 -0.77 1.61
C MET A 39 -12.34 -0.13 2.76
N LYS A 40 -11.17 -0.67 3.07
CA LYS A 40 -10.40 -0.30 4.26
C LYS A 40 -9.24 0.60 3.92
N LEU A 41 -9.11 1.72 4.63
CA LEU A 41 -7.90 2.53 4.60
C LEU A 41 -6.78 1.78 5.33
N VAL A 42 -5.77 1.31 4.61
CA VAL A 42 -4.63 0.58 5.17
C VAL A 42 -3.68 1.54 5.88
N ILE A 43 -3.29 2.62 5.20
CA ILE A 43 -2.37 3.63 5.74
C ILE A 43 -2.58 4.97 5.04
N GLN A 44 -2.40 6.06 5.77
CA GLN A 44 -2.17 7.40 5.23
C GLN A 44 -0.80 7.86 5.71
N LYS A 45 0.10 8.19 4.79
CA LYS A 45 1.47 8.63 5.13
C LYS A 45 2.02 9.58 4.08
N GLY A 46 2.92 10.44 4.51
CA GLY A 46 3.81 11.12 3.57
C GLY A 46 4.87 10.14 3.03
N LEU A 47 5.22 10.33 1.77
CA LEU A 47 6.26 9.54 1.12
C LEU A 47 7.64 10.01 1.59
N PHE A 48 8.45 9.07 2.07
CA PHE A 48 9.84 9.32 2.43
C PHE A 48 10.73 9.10 1.21
N GLU A 49 11.91 9.73 1.19
CA GLU A 49 12.93 9.48 0.15
C GLU A 49 13.19 7.98 -0.05
N THR A 50 13.20 7.20 1.04
CA THR A 50 13.41 5.75 0.97
C THR A 50 12.31 4.99 0.24
N ASP A 51 11.08 5.53 0.22
CA ASP A 51 9.97 4.95 -0.54
C ASP A 51 10.11 5.24 -2.05
N LEU A 52 10.86 6.29 -2.42
CA LEU A 52 10.98 6.75 -3.80
C LEU A 52 12.36 6.44 -4.42
N ALA A 53 13.34 6.10 -3.58
CA ALA A 53 14.70 5.82 -4.00
C ALA A 53 14.73 4.69 -5.06
N ALA A 54 15.38 4.98 -6.18
CA ALA A 54 15.48 4.08 -7.34
C ALA A 54 16.05 2.70 -6.98
N GLY A 55 16.96 2.63 -6.00
CA GLY A 55 17.54 1.37 -5.51
C GLY A 55 16.62 0.56 -4.59
N ASN A 56 15.62 1.19 -3.97
CA ASN A 56 14.72 0.52 -3.03
C ASN A 56 13.44 0.01 -3.72
N ASN A 57 12.92 0.75 -4.72
CA ASN A 57 11.74 0.40 -5.52
C ASN A 57 10.57 -0.18 -4.68
N ARG A 58 10.24 0.48 -3.56
CA ARG A 58 9.25 -0.03 -2.63
C ARG A 58 8.49 1.06 -1.90
N LEU A 59 7.21 0.85 -1.65
CA LEU A 59 6.45 1.57 -0.63
C LEU A 59 6.45 0.76 0.66
N SER A 60 6.96 1.33 1.75
CA SER A 60 6.97 0.69 3.06
C SER A 60 5.71 1.05 3.84
N ILE A 61 5.08 0.04 4.42
CA ILE A 61 3.88 0.13 5.23
C ILE A 61 4.19 -0.51 6.60
N PRO A 62 4.67 0.28 7.57
CA PRO A 62 4.99 -0.24 8.89
C PRO A 62 3.77 -0.80 9.59
N PHE A 63 3.88 -1.98 10.23
CA PHE A 63 2.75 -2.60 10.93
C PHE A 63 2.11 -1.67 11.96
N THR A 64 2.94 -0.93 12.70
CA THR A 64 2.49 0.03 13.71
C THR A 64 1.75 1.24 13.14
N ARG A 65 1.73 1.40 11.81
CA ARG A 65 1.04 2.48 11.10
C ARG A 65 -0.13 1.97 10.25
N VAL A 66 -0.33 0.66 10.18
CA VAL A 66 -1.52 0.06 9.57
C VAL A 66 -2.71 0.37 10.46
N ARG A 67 -3.79 0.88 9.87
CA ARG A 67 -5.01 1.23 10.62
C ARG A 67 -5.87 0.03 10.97
N ASP A 68 -6.02 -0.88 10.01
CA ASP A 68 -6.74 -2.14 10.19
C ASP A 68 -5.95 -3.25 9.50
N HIS A 69 -5.51 -4.25 10.26
CA HIS A 69 -4.81 -5.42 9.73
C HIS A 69 -5.74 -6.42 9.03
N GLY A 70 -7.06 -6.32 9.24
CA GLY A 70 -8.09 -7.11 8.58
C GLY A 70 -8.31 -6.75 7.11
N PHE A 71 -7.40 -6.01 6.47
CA PHE A 71 -7.36 -5.90 5.01
C PHE A 71 -6.91 -7.21 4.35
N LEU A 72 -6.10 -8.01 5.06
CA LEU A 72 -5.71 -9.36 4.66
C LEU A 72 -6.64 -10.39 5.34
N THR A 73 -6.94 -11.48 4.62
CA THR A 73 -7.44 -12.67 5.30
C THR A 73 -6.33 -13.29 6.14
N GLU A 74 -6.69 -14.11 7.13
CA GLU A 74 -5.67 -14.81 7.92
C GLU A 74 -4.77 -15.70 7.06
N GLU A 75 -5.34 -16.33 6.03
CA GLU A 75 -4.59 -17.15 5.08
C GLU A 75 -3.58 -16.30 4.30
N GLU A 76 -3.98 -15.13 3.79
CA GLU A 76 -3.08 -14.20 3.11
C GLU A 76 -1.98 -13.70 4.05
N ALA A 77 -2.33 -13.33 5.28
CA ALA A 77 -1.38 -12.88 6.28
C ALA A 77 -0.35 -13.98 6.64
N ARG A 78 -0.82 -15.22 6.84
CA ARG A 78 0.05 -16.39 7.07
C ARG A 78 0.93 -16.65 5.85
N PHE A 79 0.37 -16.66 4.64
CA PHE A 79 1.12 -16.90 3.40
C PHE A 79 2.32 -15.95 3.27
N LEU A 80 2.15 -14.66 3.56
CA LEU A 80 3.22 -13.64 3.50
C LEU A 80 4.33 -13.84 4.55
N THR A 81 4.12 -14.67 5.58
CA THR A 81 5.17 -15.04 6.55
C THR A 81 6.00 -16.24 6.11
N THR A 82 5.57 -16.95 5.05
CA THR A 82 6.26 -18.15 4.59
C THR A 82 7.34 -17.86 3.56
N ARG A 83 8.23 -18.83 3.36
CA ARG A 83 9.25 -18.81 2.33
C ARG A 83 8.96 -19.85 1.25
N ASP A 84 9.44 -19.60 0.05
CA ASP A 84 9.41 -20.58 -1.04
C ASP A 84 10.51 -21.64 -0.89
N ARG A 85 10.54 -22.61 -1.81
CA ARG A 85 11.55 -23.69 -1.85
C ARG A 85 13.00 -23.19 -1.96
N ASN A 86 13.20 -21.96 -2.43
CA ASN A 86 14.50 -21.33 -2.59
C ASN A 86 14.83 -20.41 -1.41
N ASN A 87 14.11 -20.54 -0.29
CA ASN A 87 14.27 -19.72 0.92
C ASN A 87 14.02 -18.22 0.70
N LYS A 88 13.28 -17.84 -0.35
CA LYS A 88 12.87 -16.46 -0.60
C LYS A 88 11.53 -16.19 0.07
N MET A 89 11.36 -15.00 0.66
CA MET A 89 10.06 -14.59 1.22
C MET A 89 8.99 -14.59 0.13
N LYS A 90 7.83 -15.19 0.42
CA LYS A 90 6.71 -15.17 -0.52
C LYS A 90 6.10 -13.78 -0.63
N PHE A 91 5.50 -13.54 -1.79
CA PHE A 91 4.75 -12.33 -2.09
C PHE A 91 3.44 -12.70 -2.78
N LYS A 92 2.45 -11.83 -2.66
CA LYS A 92 1.18 -11.93 -3.40
C LYS A 92 1.20 -10.88 -4.52
N ASP A 93 0.91 -11.30 -5.74
CA ASP A 93 0.62 -10.35 -6.82
C ASP A 93 -0.76 -9.73 -6.57
N VAL A 94 -0.81 -8.41 -6.59
CA VAL A 94 -2.03 -7.63 -6.34
C VAL A 94 -2.13 -6.53 -7.39
N THR A 95 -3.36 -6.24 -7.81
CA THR A 95 -3.61 -5.10 -8.70
C THR A 95 -3.77 -3.84 -7.86
N ILE A 96 -3.06 -2.79 -8.25
CA ILE A 96 -3.20 -1.46 -7.66
C ILE A 96 -3.75 -0.48 -8.70
N ILE A 97 -4.76 0.31 -8.30
CA ILE A 97 -5.21 1.49 -9.03
C ILE A 97 -4.32 2.64 -8.56
N GLU A 98 -3.57 3.21 -9.50
CA GLU A 98 -2.63 4.30 -9.28
C GLU A 98 -3.35 5.66 -9.18
N PRO A 99 -2.68 6.74 -8.72
CA PRO A 99 -3.23 8.10 -8.70
C PRO A 99 -3.83 8.57 -10.04
N SER A 100 -3.24 8.14 -11.16
CA SER A 100 -3.71 8.40 -12.53
C SER A 100 -4.85 7.49 -13.00
N LEU A 101 -5.45 6.71 -12.08
CA LEU A 101 -6.50 5.71 -12.33
C LEU A 101 -6.07 4.56 -13.25
N ARG A 102 -4.78 4.47 -13.56
CA ARG A 102 -4.19 3.32 -14.25
C ARG A 102 -4.10 2.13 -13.32
N ARG A 103 -4.17 0.93 -13.90
CA ARG A 103 -3.98 -0.33 -13.19
C ARG A 103 -2.56 -0.82 -13.38
N GLU A 104 -1.97 -1.32 -12.31
CA GLU A 104 -0.66 -1.98 -12.35
C GLU A 104 -0.65 -3.23 -11.47
N LYS A 105 0.12 -4.25 -11.88
CA LYS A 105 0.38 -5.39 -11.02
C LYS A 105 1.63 -5.14 -10.18
N VAL A 106 1.47 -5.17 -8.87
CA VAL A 106 2.55 -5.01 -7.90
C VAL A 106 2.62 -6.23 -6.98
N LYS A 107 3.73 -6.35 -6.27
CA LYS A 107 3.94 -7.43 -5.31
C LYS A 107 3.74 -6.89 -3.91
N LEU A 108 2.89 -7.55 -3.13
CA LEU A 108 2.77 -7.35 -1.69
C LEU A 108 3.63 -8.39 -0.97
N SER A 109 4.53 -7.94 -0.10
CA SER A 109 5.37 -8.81 0.74
C SER A 109 5.30 -8.36 2.20
N ARG A 110 5.59 -9.28 3.14
CA ARG A 110 5.86 -8.94 4.54
C ARG A 110 7.34 -9.12 4.84
N TRP A 111 7.97 -8.09 5.38
CA TRP A 111 9.39 -8.07 5.72
C TRP A 111 9.53 -7.90 7.24
N ASP A 112 10.04 -8.93 7.89
CA ASP A 112 10.32 -8.94 9.33
C ASP A 112 11.80 -8.66 9.55
N MET A 113 12.12 -7.50 10.15
CA MET A 113 13.48 -7.09 10.46
C MET A 113 13.76 -7.23 11.95
N ARG A 114 14.77 -8.01 12.33
CA ARG A 114 15.27 -8.03 13.72
C ARG A 114 16.03 -6.74 14.01
N LYS A 115 15.75 -6.11 15.15
CA LYS A 115 16.51 -4.95 15.63
C LYS A 115 17.59 -5.42 16.61
N GLY A 116 18.84 -5.47 16.15
CA GLY A 116 20.01 -5.73 17.00
C GLY A 116 19.95 -7.09 17.73
N ASN A 117 20.54 -7.13 18.93
CA ASN A 117 20.57 -8.32 19.80
C ASN A 117 19.29 -8.53 20.60
N ASP A 118 18.32 -7.62 20.50
CA ASP A 118 17.03 -7.73 21.18
C ASP A 118 16.03 -8.58 20.40
N LYS A 119 15.12 -9.24 21.11
CA LYS A 119 14.02 -10.05 20.53
C LYS A 119 12.98 -9.22 19.76
N ASN A 120 13.18 -7.92 19.60
CA ASN A 120 12.19 -7.01 19.03
C ASN A 120 12.25 -7.05 17.49
N THR A 121 11.17 -7.55 16.88
CA THR A 121 11.03 -7.63 15.42
C THR A 121 10.17 -6.48 14.92
N CYS A 122 10.68 -5.74 13.93
CA CYS A 122 9.91 -4.71 13.23
C CYS A 122 9.41 -5.26 11.89
N SER A 123 8.10 -5.48 11.83
CA SER A 123 7.41 -5.95 10.63
C SER A 123 6.92 -4.80 9.76
N ASN A 124 7.10 -4.93 8.45
CA ASN A 124 6.57 -4.03 7.45
C ASN A 124 5.86 -4.84 6.37
N TYR A 125 4.72 -4.34 5.88
CA TYR A 125 4.29 -4.70 4.53
C TYR A 125 5.03 -3.84 3.53
N VAL A 126 5.29 -4.40 2.35
CA VAL A 126 6.07 -3.76 1.30
C VAL A 126 5.35 -3.98 -0.02
N ILE A 127 5.03 -2.89 -0.71
CA ILE A 127 4.61 -2.92 -2.11
C ILE A 127 5.84 -2.68 -2.97
N ASN A 128 6.19 -3.60 -3.86
CA ASN A 128 7.37 -3.49 -4.72
C ASN A 128 7.13 -4.06 -6.13
N GLY A 129 8.20 -4.22 -6.91
CA GLY A 129 8.15 -4.71 -8.29
C GLY A 129 7.97 -3.55 -9.26
N LYS A 130 6.72 -3.14 -9.50
CA LYS A 130 6.38 -2.03 -10.41
C LYS A 130 6.17 -0.69 -9.71
N TRP A 131 6.45 -0.61 -8.41
CA TRP A 131 6.28 0.61 -7.62
C TRP A 131 6.97 1.84 -8.24
N ARG A 132 8.21 1.70 -8.73
CA ARG A 132 8.95 2.78 -9.39
C ARG A 132 8.21 3.33 -10.63
N HIS A 133 7.59 2.47 -11.43
CA HIS A 133 6.84 2.92 -12.59
C HIS A 133 5.59 3.70 -12.18
N ILE A 134 4.98 3.34 -11.03
CA ILE A 134 3.88 4.11 -10.43
C ILE A 134 4.40 5.48 -9.98
N VAL A 135 5.54 5.53 -9.29
CA VAL A 135 6.17 6.79 -8.87
C VAL A 135 6.41 7.72 -10.06
N GLU A 136 7.04 7.22 -11.13
CA GLU A 136 7.38 7.99 -12.32
C GLU A 136 6.13 8.49 -13.07
N ARG A 137 5.14 7.62 -13.31
CA ARG A 137 3.90 7.99 -14.04
C ARG A 137 3.05 9.00 -13.29
N ASN A 138 3.05 8.95 -11.96
CA ASN A 138 2.21 9.78 -11.11
C ASN A 138 2.99 10.96 -10.49
N ARG A 139 4.27 11.14 -10.87
CA ARG A 139 5.15 12.21 -10.38
C ARG A 139 5.10 12.33 -8.85
N LEU A 140 5.31 11.20 -8.18
CA LEU A 140 5.34 11.14 -6.72
C LEU A 140 6.67 11.66 -6.20
N GLU A 141 6.61 12.59 -5.24
CA GLU A 141 7.77 13.29 -4.69
C GLU A 141 7.84 13.11 -3.16
N PRO A 142 9.04 13.24 -2.55
CA PRO A 142 9.14 13.22 -1.09
C PRO A 142 8.25 14.29 -0.46
N GLY A 143 7.49 13.91 0.56
CA GLY A 143 6.52 14.81 1.22
C GLY A 143 5.10 14.73 0.65
N ASP A 144 4.88 14.18 -0.54
CA ASP A 144 3.54 13.88 -1.01
C ASP A 144 2.82 12.96 -0.02
N VAL A 145 1.57 13.28 0.32
CA VAL A 145 0.76 12.44 1.17
C VAL A 145 -0.06 11.49 0.30
N VAL A 146 0.06 10.20 0.60
CA VAL A 146 -0.73 9.15 -0.05
C VAL A 146 -1.59 8.40 0.95
N GLN A 147 -2.72 7.91 0.47
CA GLN A 147 -3.53 6.89 1.12
C GLN A 147 -3.44 5.60 0.32
N LEU A 148 -3.29 4.48 1.02
CA LEU A 148 -3.45 3.16 0.43
C LEU A 148 -4.73 2.54 0.98
N TRP A 149 -5.67 2.27 0.08
CA TRP A 149 -6.94 1.62 0.38
C TRP A 149 -6.93 0.19 -0.14
N SER A 150 -7.51 -0.74 0.61
CA SER A 150 -7.74 -2.11 0.16
C SER A 150 -9.22 -2.33 -0.14
N PHE A 151 -9.50 -3.09 -1.19
CA PHE A 151 -10.84 -3.55 -1.55
C PHE A 151 -10.74 -4.98 -2.13
N ARG A 152 -11.88 -5.64 -2.34
CA ARG A 152 -11.91 -6.98 -2.92
C ARG A 152 -12.80 -7.07 -4.15
N ILE A 153 -12.35 -7.83 -5.15
CA ILE A 153 -13.15 -8.22 -6.31
C ILE A 153 -13.08 -9.75 -6.39
N ASN A 154 -14.23 -10.44 -6.36
CA ASN A 154 -14.32 -11.90 -6.23
C ASN A 154 -13.43 -12.44 -5.09
N GLN A 155 -13.47 -11.77 -3.93
CA GLN A 155 -12.64 -12.08 -2.75
C GLN A 155 -11.12 -11.87 -2.92
N GLU A 156 -10.64 -11.49 -4.11
CA GLU A 156 -9.23 -11.19 -4.34
C GLU A 156 -8.87 -9.78 -3.86
N LEU A 157 -7.77 -9.66 -3.11
CA LEU A 157 -7.25 -8.39 -2.63
C LEU A 157 -6.76 -7.49 -3.77
N HIS A 158 -7.24 -6.24 -3.77
CA HIS A 158 -6.83 -5.17 -4.65
C HIS A 158 -6.52 -3.91 -3.83
N PHE A 159 -5.76 -2.98 -4.41
CA PHE A 159 -5.42 -1.71 -3.78
C PHE A 159 -5.79 -0.50 -4.63
N ALA A 160 -6.06 0.62 -3.97
CA ALA A 160 -6.13 1.94 -4.57
C ALA A 160 -5.13 2.87 -3.86
N LEU A 161 -4.25 3.49 -4.64
CA LEU A 161 -3.28 4.47 -4.18
C LEU A 161 -3.78 5.86 -4.54
N VAL A 162 -4.21 6.61 -3.54
CA VAL A 162 -4.69 7.97 -3.69
C VAL A 162 -3.57 8.93 -3.30
N LYS A 163 -3.23 9.89 -4.17
CA LYS A 163 -2.39 11.03 -3.81
C LYS A 163 -3.32 12.15 -3.33
N LEU A 164 -3.15 12.59 -2.08
CA LEU A 164 -3.92 13.71 -1.55
C LEU A 164 -3.39 15.03 -2.13
N PRO A 165 -4.27 16.03 -2.36
CA PRO A 165 -3.82 17.37 -2.71
C PRO A 165 -2.90 17.90 -1.62
N GLY A 166 -1.72 18.40 -2.00
CA GLY A 166 -0.81 19.02 -1.05
C GLY A 166 -1.47 20.28 -0.47
N ASN A 167 -1.39 20.45 0.85
CA ASN A 167 -1.58 21.76 1.47
C ASN A 167 -0.36 22.60 1.05
N LYS A 168 -0.43 23.26 -0.11
CA LYS A 168 0.52 24.30 -0.49
C LYS A 168 0.25 25.56 0.31
#